data_AF-A0AAU4DWD6-F1
#
_entry.id   AF-A0AAU4DWD6-F1
#
_cell.length_a   1.000
_cell.length_b   1.000
_cell.length_c   1.000
_cell.angle_alpha   90.00
_cell.angle_beta   90.00
_cell.angle_gamma   90.00
#
_symmetry.space_group_name_H-M   'P 1'
#
loop_
_entity.id
_entity.type
_entity.pdbx_description
1 polymer ?
#
loop_
_entity_poly.entity_id
_entity_poly.type
_entity_poly.pdbx_seq_one_letter_code
_entity_poly.pdbx_strand_id
1 'polypeptide(L)'
;MPEPTTRHGSPARRLLGVLAEHDQGKGLHFDQRTRDRWCLHGTGYVVRSATFRELAADQLIDVGDSNEDPVTITELGRAYHAAVLEGPR
;
A
#
# COMPACT_ATOMS: atom_id res chain seq x y z
N MET A 1 -18.67 5.10 9.29
CA MET A 1 -17.49 4.56 8.61
C MET A 1 -16.47 4.22 9.69
N PRO A 2 -15.93 3.01 9.78
CA PRO A 2 -14.88 2.73 10.75
C PRO A 2 -13.64 3.56 10.37
N GLU A 3 -13.18 4.41 11.29
CA GLU A 3 -11.89 5.09 11.16
C GLU A 3 -10.78 4.04 11.29
N PRO A 4 -9.69 4.13 10.51
CA PRO A 4 -8.53 3.25 10.70
C PRO A 4 -7.90 3.55 12.07
N THR A 5 -8.29 2.76 13.07
CA THR A 5 -7.85 2.86 14.48
C THR A 5 -6.36 2.55 14.67
N THR A 6 -5.68 2.08 13.62
CA THR A 6 -4.29 1.61 13.66
C THR A 6 -3.33 2.76 13.30
N ARG A 7 -2.47 3.17 14.24
CA ARG A 7 -1.29 3.98 13.90
C ARG A 7 -0.35 3.12 13.06
N HIS A 8 -0.41 3.28 11.75
CA HIS A 8 0.50 2.60 10.83
C HIS A 8 1.95 2.98 11.07
N GLY A 9 2.82 1.97 11.08
CA GLY A 9 4.26 2.18 11.16
C GLY A 9 4.80 2.93 9.94
N SER A 10 6.03 3.47 10.06
CA SER A 10 6.74 4.12 8.94
C SER A 10 6.75 3.32 7.61
N PRO A 11 6.93 1.98 7.58
CA PRO A 11 6.91 1.24 6.32
C PRO A 11 5.53 1.18 5.64
N ALA A 12 4.45 1.08 6.43
CA ALA A 12 3.08 1.05 5.91
C ALA A 12 2.69 2.40 5.30
N ARG A 13 3.00 3.50 5.99
CA ARG A 13 2.82 4.86 5.46
C ARG A 13 3.62 5.10 4.18
N ARG A 14 4.85 4.58 4.12
CA ARG A 14 5.70 4.70 2.93
C ARG A 14 5.14 3.92 1.74
N LEU A 15 4.65 2.69 1.97
CA LEU A 15 3.99 1.91 0.92
C LEU A 15 2.74 2.63 0.39
N LEU A 16 1.92 3.18 1.28
CA LEU A 16 0.76 4.00 0.90
C LEU A 16 1.15 5.21 0.05
N GLY A 17 2.21 5.93 0.42
CA GLY A 17 2.72 7.05 -0.36
C GLY A 17 3.14 6.63 -1.77
N VAL A 18 3.92 5.55 -1.88
CA VAL A 18 4.35 5.02 -3.20
C VAL A 18 3.15 4.62 -4.06
N LEU A 19 2.13 3.97 -3.47
CA LEU A 19 0.93 3.61 -4.21
C LEU A 19 0.12 4.84 -4.63
N ALA A 20 0.02 5.86 -3.78
CA ALA A 20 -0.67 7.11 -4.08
C ALA A 20 0.04 7.92 -5.17
N GLU A 21 1.38 8.02 -5.13
CA GLU A 21 2.20 8.69 -6.14
C GLU A 21 2.06 8.03 -7.53
N HIS A 22 1.82 6.72 -7.56
CA HIS A 22 1.66 5.94 -8.77
C HIS A 22 0.20 5.54 -9.05
N ASP A 23 -0.78 6.18 -8.40
CA ASP A 23 -2.20 5.88 -8.55
C ASP A 23 -2.75 6.38 -9.90
N GLN A 24 -2.41 5.65 -10.98
CA GLN A 24 -2.90 5.88 -12.34
C GLN A 24 -4.00 4.89 -12.72
N GLY A 25 -4.63 4.24 -11.73
CA GLY A 25 -5.68 3.24 -11.93
C GLY A 25 -5.22 1.89 -12.48
N LYS A 26 -3.90 1.68 -12.66
CA LYS A 26 -3.32 0.40 -13.13
C LYS A 26 -2.79 -0.49 -12.00
N GLY A 27 -2.61 0.07 -10.81
CA GLY A 27 -1.92 -0.58 -9.71
C GLY A 27 -0.43 -0.80 -9.97
N LEU A 28 0.27 -1.26 -8.93
CA LEU A 28 1.69 -1.51 -8.93
C LEU A 28 1.95 -3.01 -8.79
N HIS A 29 2.75 -3.57 -9.71
CA HIS A 29 3.17 -4.96 -9.61
C HIS A 29 4.34 -5.10 -8.63
N PHE A 30 4.29 -6.15 -7.80
CA PHE A 30 5.38 -6.48 -6.90
C PHE A 30 5.90 -7.89 -7.19
N ASP A 31 7.19 -8.01 -7.45
CA ASP A 31 7.88 -9.28 -7.62
C ASP A 31 8.26 -9.85 -6.25
N GLN A 32 7.88 -11.10 -6.00
CA GLN A 32 8.32 -11.82 -4.80
C GLN A 32 9.84 -12.10 -4.89
N ARG A 33 10.62 -11.50 -4.00
CA ARG A 33 12.08 -11.74 -3.90
C ARG A 33 12.41 -12.88 -2.95
N THR A 34 11.74 -12.90 -1.80
CA THR A 34 11.81 -13.98 -0.82
C THR A 34 10.43 -14.19 -0.21
N ARG A 35 10.27 -15.24 0.62
CA ARG A 35 8.98 -15.63 1.21
C ARG A 35 8.21 -14.46 1.84
N ASP A 36 8.91 -13.49 2.43
CA ASP A 36 8.34 -12.35 3.14
C ASP A 36 8.67 -10.97 2.53
N ARG A 37 9.41 -10.92 1.41
CA ARG A 37 9.84 -9.65 0.81
C ARG A 37 9.41 -9.54 -0.63
N TRP A 38 8.81 -8.40 -0.92
CA TRP A 38 8.24 -8.04 -2.20
C TRP A 38 8.92 -6.79 -2.72
N CYS A 39 9.31 -6.80 -3.98
CA CYS A 39 10.00 -5.71 -4.64
C CYS A 39 9.07 -5.09 -5.66
N LEU A 40 8.88 -3.78 -5.61
CA LEU A 40 8.12 -3.07 -6.64
C LEU A 40 8.82 -3.26 -7.99
N HIS A 41 8.07 -3.75 -8.98
CA HIS A 41 8.57 -4.07 -10.31
C HIS A 41 9.25 -2.86 -10.94
N GLY A 42 10.42 -3.08 -11.55
CA GLY A 42 11.20 -2.01 -12.17
C GLY A 42 11.88 -1.04 -11.19
N THR A 43 11.83 -1.27 -9.88
CA THR A 43 12.48 -0.43 -8.87
C THR A 43 13.30 -1.25 -7.86
N GLY A 44 14.07 -0.57 -7.02
CA GLY A 44 14.74 -1.18 -5.85
C GLY A 44 13.90 -1.13 -4.56
N TYR A 45 12.64 -0.72 -4.62
CA TYR A 45 11.81 -0.55 -3.43
C TYR A 45 11.31 -1.92 -2.93
N VAL A 46 11.69 -2.26 -1.69
CA VAL A 46 11.36 -3.55 -1.06
C VAL A 46 10.50 -3.33 0.17
N VAL A 47 9.42 -4.10 0.28
CA VAL A 47 8.45 -4.05 1.37
C VAL A 47 8.14 -5.47 1.87
N ARG A 48 7.78 -5.58 3.15
CA ARG A 48 7.48 -6.87 3.77
C ARG A 48 6.03 -7.27 3.52
N SER A 49 5.78 -8.57 3.36
CA SER A 49 4.43 -9.17 3.25
C SER A 49 3.49 -8.71 4.39
N ALA A 50 4.02 -8.61 5.62
CA ALA A 50 3.27 -8.12 6.78
C ALA A 50 2.74 -6.68 6.61
N THR A 51 3.48 -5.82 5.89
CA THR A 51 3.07 -4.43 5.64
C THR A 51 1.86 -4.38 4.70
N PHE A 52 1.80 -5.24 3.69
CA PHE A 52 0.60 -5.36 2.85
C PHE A 52 -0.60 -5.86 3.65
N ARG A 53 -0.40 -6.87 4.50
CA ARG A 53 -1.48 -7.42 5.34
C ARG A 53 -2.04 -6.38 6.29
N GLU A 54 -1.19 -5.56 6.90
CA GLU A 54 -1.62 -4.46 7.78
C GLU A 54 -2.52 -3.48 7.03
N LEU A 55 -2.09 -3.00 5.86
CA LEU A 55 -2.84 -2.03 5.07
C LEU A 55 -4.11 -2.62 4.44
N ALA A 56 -4.07 -3.88 4.01
CA ALA A 56 -5.22 -4.57 3.44
C ALA A 56 -6.27 -4.89 4.52
N ALA A 57 -5.84 -5.21 5.75
CA ALA A 57 -6.75 -5.41 6.87
C ALA A 57 -7.54 -4.14 7.21
N ASP A 58 -6.90 -2.97 7.10
CA ASP A 58 -7.54 -1.66 7.24
C ASP A 58 -8.19 -1.16 5.92
N GLN A 59 -8.29 -2.02 4.90
CA GLN A 59 -8.90 -1.73 3.58
C GLN A 59 -8.29 -0.52 2.85
N LEU A 60 -7.04 -0.16 3.15
CA LEU A 60 -6.36 0.99 2.54
C LEU A 60 -5.73 0.65 1.19
N ILE A 61 -5.42 -0.62 0.97
CA ILE A 61 -4.92 -1.13 -0.31
C ILE A 61 -5.70 -2.38 -0.68
N ASP A 62 -5.73 -2.67 -1.97
CA ASP A 62 -6.19 -3.93 -2.53
C ASP A 62 -4.98 -4.66 -3.10
N VAL A 63 -4.75 -5.89 -2.65
CA VAL A 63 -3.61 -6.72 -3.07
C VAL A 63 -3.99 -7.73 -4.16
N GLY A 64 -5.24 -7.75 -4.60
CA GLY A 64 -5.76 -8.75 -5.52
C GLY A 64 -5.90 -10.15 -4.91
N ASP A 65 -6.30 -11.11 -5.73
CA ASP A 65 -6.52 -12.50 -5.33
C ASP A 65 -5.25 -13.35 -5.47
N SER A 66 -4.35 -12.98 -6.38
CA SER A 66 -3.13 -13.70 -6.72
C SER A 66 -1.88 -12.87 -6.45
N ASN A 67 -0.77 -13.57 -6.22
CA ASN A 67 0.56 -12.96 -6.01
C ASN A 67 1.09 -12.18 -7.23
N GLU A 68 0.45 -12.33 -8.39
CA GLU A 68 0.80 -11.65 -9.63
C GLU A 68 -0.11 -10.44 -9.90
N ASP A 69 -1.16 -10.24 -9.08
CA ASP A 69 -2.07 -9.12 -9.25
C ASP A 69 -1.40 -7.80 -8.86
N PRO A 70 -1.73 -6.70 -9.56
CA PRO A 70 -1.24 -5.38 -9.21
C PRO A 70 -1.88 -4.91 -7.90
N VAL A 71 -1.07 -4.40 -6.99
CA VAL A 71 -1.54 -3.78 -5.76
C VAL A 71 -2.04 -2.38 -6.06
N THR A 72 -3.28 -2.08 -5.68
CA THR A 72 -3.90 -0.75 -5.88
C THR A 72 -4.17 -0.07 -4.55
N ILE A 73 -4.15 1.26 -4.54
CA ILE A 73 -4.65 2.03 -3.41
C ILE A 73 -6.17 2.14 -3.50
N THR A 74 -6.87 1.89 -2.40
CA THR A 74 -8.33 2.03 -2.36
C THR A 74 -8.72 3.49 -2.18
N GLU A 75 -10.01 3.79 -2.33
CA GLU A 75 -10.53 5.13 -2.00
C GLU A 75 -10.26 5.51 -0.54
N LEU A 76 -10.37 4.55 0.38
CA LEU A 76 -10.05 4.77 1.79
C LEU A 76 -8.56 5.04 2.01
N GLY A 77 -7.69 4.31 1.31
CA GLY A 77 -6.25 4.55 1.33
C GLY A 77 -5.87 5.94 0.83
N ARG A 78 -6.51 6.39 -0.26
CA ARG A 78 -6.35 7.76 -0.78
C ARG A 78 -6.78 8.81 0.24
N ALA A 79 -7.95 8.63 0.85
CA ALA A 79 -8.45 9.54 1.88
C ALA A 79 -7.52 9.58 3.11
N TYR A 80 -7.03 8.42 3.53
CA TYR A 80 -6.05 8.32 4.62
C TYR A 80 -4.73 9.02 4.28
N HIS A 81 -4.20 8.79 3.06
CA HIS A 81 -3.00 9.46 2.60
C HIS A 81 -3.15 10.98 2.60
N ALA A 82 -4.25 11.51 2.05
CA ALA A 82 -4.53 12.94 2.05
C ALA A 82 -4.66 13.52 3.47
N ALA A 83 -5.40 12.84 4.36
CA ALA A 83 -5.66 13.33 5.70
C ALA A 83 -4.46 13.23 6.67
N VAL A 84 -3.65 12.17 6.54
CA VAL A 84 -2.62 11.81 7.53
C VAL A 84 -1.20 12.06 7.01
N LEU A 85 -0.96 11.93 5.71
CA LEU A 85 0.38 11.99 5.13
C LEU A 85 0.67 13.30 4.39
N GLU A 86 -0.31 13.89 3.70
CA GLU A 86 -0.15 15.23 3.09
C GLU A 86 -0.47 16.38 4.05
N GLY A 87 -1.26 16.11 5.11
CA GLY A 87 -1.74 17.12 6.04
C GLY A 87 -2.86 18.00 5.44
N PRO A 88 -3.72 18.62 6.26
CA PRO A 88 -4.76 19.50 5.76
C PRO A 88 -4.11 20.72 5.10
N ARG A 89 -4.35 20.91 3.80
CA ARG A 89 -4.08 22.19 3.13
C ARG A 89 -5.06 23.25 3.60
#